data_AF-A0A176U5J3-F1
#
_entry.id   AF-A0A176U5J3-F1
#
_cell.length_a   1.000
_cell.length_b   1.000
_cell.length_c   1.000
_cell.angle_alpha   90.00
_cell.angle_beta   90.00
_cell.angle_gamma   90.00
#
_symmetry.space_group_name_H-M   'P 1'
#
loop_
_entity.id
_entity.type
_entity.pdbx_description
1 polymer ?
#
loop_
_entity_poly.entity_id
_entity_poly.type
_entity_poly.pdbx_seq_one_letter_code
_entity_poly.pdbx_strand_id
1 'polypeptide(L)'
;MTMKKILILLLCLLLTASITGCGTQSIKPIDTIEGNMKTYSEMSDGTWQCDGHIYKYRLEISGRLSNAVKDSTYIYLSNIEDITFEQAWKASGLSSNMDDYFDIDEAVLVELPD
;
A
#
# COMPACT_ATOMS: atom_id res chain seq x y z
N MET A 1 20.36 47.54 21.82
CA MET A 1 21.21 46.65 21.00
C MET A 1 21.79 47.49 19.87
N THR A 2 23.10 47.61 19.72
CA THR A 2 23.73 48.48 18.71
C THR A 2 23.50 47.92 17.29
N MET A 3 23.31 48.78 16.28
CA MET A 3 22.90 48.39 14.91
C MET A 3 23.76 47.27 14.28
N LYS A 4 25.04 47.20 14.64
CA LYS A 4 25.96 46.14 14.21
C LYS A 4 25.60 44.75 14.76
N LYS A 5 25.04 44.66 15.97
CA LYS A 5 24.53 43.41 16.57
C LYS A 5 23.20 42.97 15.95
N ILE A 6 22.36 43.92 15.53
CA ILE A 6 21.11 43.65 14.80
C ILE A 6 21.42 43.07 13.41
N LEU A 7 22.41 43.64 12.71
CA LEU A 7 22.82 43.16 11.38
C LEU A 7 23.41 41.75 11.41
N ILE A 8 24.21 41.43 12.43
CA ILE A 8 24.79 40.09 12.62
C ILE A 8 23.69 39.04 12.92
N LEU A 9 22.71 39.39 13.76
CA LEU A 9 21.59 38.50 14.09
C LEU A 9 20.68 38.23 12.88
N LEU A 10 20.43 39.22 12.03
CA LEU A 10 19.68 39.05 10.77
C LEU A 10 20.43 38.16 9.77
N LEU A 11 21.76 38.26 9.70
CA LEU A 11 22.58 37.42 8.82
C LEU A 11 22.60 35.95 9.27
N CYS A 12 22.59 35.70 10.59
CA CYS A 12 22.49 34.35 11.15
C CYS A 12 21.13 33.69 10.89
N LEU A 13 20.03 34.45 10.93
CA LEU A 13 18.69 33.91 10.65
C LEU A 13 18.49 33.48 9.19
N LEU A 14 19.14 34.18 8.25
CA LEU A 14 19.06 33.87 6.81
C LEU A 14 19.82 32.59 6.45
N LEU A 15 20.89 32.25 7.19
CA LEU A 15 21.68 31.03 6.97
C LEU A 15 20.97 29.75 7.43
N THR A 16 20.03 29.85 8.37
CA THR A 16 19.27 28.69 8.88
C THR A 16 18.05 28.34 8.03
N ALA A 17 17.62 29.20 7.10
CA ALA A 17 16.42 29.00 6.29
C ALA A 17 16.62 28.07 5.07
N SER A 18 17.85 27.63 4.80
CA SER A 18 18.21 26.90 3.58
C SER A 18 18.36 25.38 3.72
N ILE A 19 17.89 24.77 4.81
CA ILE A 19 17.92 23.31 4.99
C ILE A 19 16.50 22.74 5.08
N THR A 20 15.69 22.96 4.05
CA THR A 20 14.61 22.01 3.71
C THR A 20 15.07 21.23 2.50
N GLY A 21 15.98 20.29 2.74
CA GLY A 21 16.26 19.23 1.77
C GLY A 21 15.05 18.30 1.75
N CYS A 22 14.11 18.53 0.83
CA CYS A 22 13.14 17.51 0.45
C CYS A 22 13.90 16.47 -0.38
N GLY A 23 14.64 15.59 0.30
CA GLY A 23 15.18 14.41 -0.32
C GLY A 23 14.03 13.46 -0.57
N THR A 24 13.56 13.33 -1.82
CA THR A 24 12.76 12.17 -2.22
C THR A 24 13.63 10.95 -1.98
N GLN A 25 13.33 10.20 -0.92
CA GLN A 25 13.96 8.90 -0.72
C GLN A 25 13.63 8.04 -1.95
N SER A 26 14.64 7.41 -2.53
CA SER A 26 14.42 6.47 -3.63
C SER A 26 13.59 5.30 -3.08
N ILE A 27 12.32 5.23 -3.43
CA ILE A 27 11.45 4.11 -3.09
C ILE A 27 11.96 2.89 -3.85
N LYS A 28 12.24 1.79 -3.14
CA LYS A 28 12.74 0.54 -3.73
C LYS A 28 11.93 -0.64 -3.17
N PRO A 29 11.77 -1.74 -3.93
CA PRO A 29 11.29 -2.99 -3.38
C PRO A 29 12.21 -3.45 -2.25
N ILE A 30 11.64 -3.76 -1.08
CA ILE A 30 12.33 -4.42 0.04
C ILE A 30 12.21 -5.93 -0.11
N ASP A 31 11.03 -6.42 -0.50
CA ASP A 31 10.76 -7.84 -0.73
C ASP A 31 9.90 -8.03 -1.99
N THR A 32 10.08 -9.17 -2.66
CA THR A 32 9.32 -9.54 -3.85
C THR A 32 8.80 -10.96 -3.67
N ILE A 33 7.48 -11.08 -3.69
CA ILE A 33 6.75 -12.32 -3.43
C ILE A 33 6.18 -12.83 -4.76
N GLU A 34 6.49 -14.08 -5.09
CA GLU A 34 5.86 -14.80 -6.19
C GLU A 34 4.53 -15.41 -5.71
N GLY A 35 3.49 -14.58 -5.64
CA GLY A 35 2.14 -15.04 -5.31
C GLY A 35 1.61 -16.02 -6.36
N ASN A 36 0.71 -16.93 -5.95
CA ASN A 36 0.17 -17.95 -6.85
C ASN A 36 -0.72 -17.38 -7.98
N MET A 37 -1.16 -16.11 -7.88
CA MET A 37 -1.84 -15.38 -8.95
C MET A 37 -0.95 -14.33 -9.61
N LYS A 38 -0.21 -13.54 -8.82
CA LYS A 38 0.61 -12.42 -9.29
C LYS A 38 1.87 -12.26 -8.46
N THR A 39 2.95 -11.80 -9.09
CA THR A 39 4.14 -11.31 -8.39
C THR A 39 3.88 -9.90 -7.86
N TYR A 40 4.27 -9.63 -6.63
CA TYR A 40 4.10 -8.32 -6.01
C TYR A 40 5.22 -8.03 -5.01
N SER A 41 5.39 -6.76 -4.65
CA SER A 41 6.51 -6.32 -3.81
C SER A 41 6.06 -5.45 -2.65
N GLU A 42 6.71 -5.61 -1.51
CA GLU A 42 6.69 -4.61 -0.44
C GLU A 42 7.71 -3.53 -0.76
N MET A 43 7.31 -2.26 -0.65
CA MET A 43 8.12 -1.10 -0.99
C MET A 43 8.71 -0.47 0.28
N SER A 44 9.82 0.24 0.12
CA SER A 44 10.55 0.82 1.26
C SER A 44 9.84 1.93 2.03
N ASP A 45 8.75 2.44 1.49
CA ASP A 45 7.86 3.39 2.15
C ASP A 45 6.67 2.72 2.85
N GLY A 46 6.63 1.39 2.87
CA GLY A 46 5.56 0.58 3.47
C GLY A 46 4.35 0.35 2.55
N THR A 47 4.38 0.86 1.31
CA THR A 47 3.37 0.55 0.31
C THR A 47 3.66 -0.79 -0.36
N TRP A 48 2.70 -1.28 -1.14
CA TRP A 48 2.80 -2.51 -1.92
C TRP A 48 2.65 -2.20 -3.40
N GLN A 49 3.39 -2.91 -4.25
CA GLN A 49 3.34 -2.73 -5.69
C GLN A 49 3.00 -4.03 -6.40
N CYS A 50 2.10 -3.95 -7.37
CA CYS A 50 1.84 -5.02 -8.33
C CYS A 50 1.46 -4.41 -9.69
N ASP A 51 2.06 -4.92 -10.78
CA ASP A 51 1.77 -4.48 -12.16
C ASP A 51 1.76 -2.94 -12.35
N GLY A 52 2.70 -2.24 -11.71
CA GLY A 52 2.81 -0.77 -11.79
C GLY A 52 1.80 0.02 -10.95
N HIS A 53 0.89 -0.65 -10.24
CA HIS A 53 -0.06 -0.02 -9.31
C HIS A 53 0.50 -0.07 -7.88
N ILE A 54 0.18 0.95 -7.08
CA ILE A 54 0.62 1.09 -5.70
C ILE A 54 -0.59 0.99 -4.78
N TYR A 55 -0.46 0.18 -3.74
CA TYR A 55 -1.49 -0.11 -2.75
C TYR A 55 -0.97 0.18 -1.36
N LYS A 56 -1.85 0.64 -0.47
CA LYS A 56 -1.50 0.95 0.92
C LYS A 56 -1.38 -0.29 1.80
N TYR A 57 -2.14 -1.34 1.50
CA TYR A 57 -2.31 -2.49 2.38
C TYR A 57 -2.07 -3.81 1.65
N ARG A 58 -1.51 -4.79 2.36
CA ARG A 58 -1.62 -6.22 2.04
C ARG A 58 -2.58 -6.84 3.05
N LEU A 59 -3.77 -7.19 2.58
CA LEU A 59 -4.83 -7.75 3.39
C LEU A 59 -4.83 -9.27 3.27
N GLU A 60 -4.70 -9.95 4.42
CA GLU A 60 -4.86 -11.39 4.55
C GLU A 60 -6.24 -11.68 5.12
N ILE A 61 -7.14 -12.17 4.27
CA ILE A 61 -8.58 -12.24 4.56
C ILE A 61 -8.99 -13.70 4.63
N SER A 62 -9.21 -14.18 5.85
CA SER A 62 -9.59 -15.57 6.12
C SER A 62 -11.06 -15.70 6.51
N GLY A 63 -11.68 -16.80 6.08
CA GLY A 63 -13.04 -17.14 6.48
C GLY A 63 -13.47 -18.47 5.91
N ARG A 64 -14.72 -18.86 6.20
CA ARG A 64 -15.27 -20.15 5.76
C ARG A 64 -16.43 -19.92 4.81
N LEU A 65 -16.31 -20.46 3.60
CA LEU A 65 -17.45 -20.56 2.69
C LEU A 65 -18.52 -21.48 3.27
N SER A 66 -19.79 -21.20 2.94
CA SER A 66 -20.90 -22.06 3.36
C SER A 66 -20.66 -23.49 2.89
N ASN A 67 -20.80 -24.45 3.81
CA ASN A 67 -20.57 -25.89 3.58
C ASN A 67 -19.11 -26.30 3.31
N ALA A 68 -18.14 -25.40 3.46
CA ALA A 68 -16.72 -25.77 3.41
C ALA A 68 -16.26 -26.40 4.73
N VAL A 69 -15.36 -27.38 4.63
CA VAL A 69 -14.77 -28.07 5.80
C VAL A 69 -13.59 -27.28 6.38
N LYS A 70 -12.88 -26.53 5.54
CA LYS A 70 -11.70 -25.71 5.88
C LYS A 70 -11.96 -24.23 5.58
N ASP A 71 -11.20 -23.36 6.25
CA ASP A 71 -11.13 -21.95 5.87
C ASP A 71 -10.38 -21.77 4.55
N SER A 72 -10.68 -20.65 3.92
CA SER A 72 -10.00 -20.11 2.76
C SER A 72 -9.37 -18.78 3.15
N THR A 73 -8.15 -18.53 2.69
CA THR A 73 -7.44 -17.27 2.87
C THR A 73 -7.16 -16.65 1.53
N TYR A 74 -7.58 -15.40 1.35
CA TYR A 74 -7.33 -14.61 0.15
C TYR A 74 -6.36 -13.48 0.49
N ILE A 75 -5.38 -13.24 -0.38
CA ILE A 75 -4.46 -12.11 -0.22
C ILE A 75 -4.76 -11.05 -1.28
N TYR A 76 -5.12 -9.85 -0.82
CA TYR A 76 -5.33 -8.69 -1.67
C TYR A 76 -4.29 -7.62 -1.37
N LEU A 77 -3.82 -6.93 -2.40
CA LEU A 77 -3.29 -5.59 -2.23
C LEU A 77 -4.44 -4.60 -2.36
N SER A 78 -4.54 -3.62 -1.46
CA SER A 78 -5.69 -2.70 -1.44
C SER A 78 -5.34 -1.27 -1.01
N ASN A 79 -6.12 -0.33 -1.53
CA ASN A 79 -6.22 1.06 -1.08
C ASN A 79 -7.44 1.29 -0.16
N ILE A 80 -8.30 0.28 -0.01
CA ILE A 80 -9.37 0.20 0.97
C ILE A 80 -8.81 -0.49 2.21
N GLU A 81 -9.10 0.06 3.40
CA GLU A 81 -8.53 -0.43 4.66
C GLU A 81 -9.09 -1.80 5.07
N ASP A 82 -10.35 -2.07 4.75
CA ASP A 82 -11.03 -3.31 5.12
C ASP A 82 -11.86 -3.86 3.94
N ILE A 83 -11.66 -5.14 3.66
CA ILE A 83 -12.41 -5.93 2.70
C ILE A 83 -12.94 -7.12 3.47
N THR A 84 -14.27 -7.25 3.50
CA THR A 84 -14.90 -8.38 4.17
C THR A 84 -14.58 -9.70 3.46
N PHE A 85 -14.62 -10.81 4.19
CA PHE A 85 -14.46 -12.13 3.59
C PHE A 85 -15.45 -12.37 2.44
N GLU A 86 -16.68 -11.87 2.54
CA GLU A 86 -17.68 -12.00 1.48
C GLU A 86 -17.26 -11.31 0.19
N GLN A 87 -16.80 -10.07 0.31
CA GLN A 87 -16.30 -9.30 -0.83
C GLN A 87 -15.06 -9.97 -1.44
N ALA A 88 -14.12 -10.45 -0.61
CA ALA A 88 -12.90 -11.11 -1.07
C ALA A 88 -13.20 -12.36 -1.91
N TRP A 89 -14.04 -13.29 -1.42
CA TRP A 89 -14.31 -14.51 -2.19
C TRP A 89 -15.17 -14.22 -3.43
N LYS A 90 -16.08 -13.24 -3.39
CA LYS A 90 -16.85 -12.85 -4.57
C LYS A 90 -15.97 -12.26 -5.67
N ALA A 91 -15.10 -11.33 -5.30
CA ALA A 91 -14.15 -10.67 -6.19
C ALA A 91 -13.04 -11.61 -6.69
N SER A 92 -12.87 -12.81 -6.12
CA SER A 92 -11.83 -13.75 -6.51
C SER A 92 -12.12 -14.52 -7.81
N GLY A 93 -13.13 -14.10 -8.58
CA GLY A 93 -13.60 -14.81 -9.77
C GLY A 93 -14.76 -15.77 -9.52
N LEU A 94 -15.30 -15.83 -8.29
CA LEU A 94 -16.42 -16.73 -7.95
C LEU A 94 -17.79 -16.06 -8.12
N SER A 95 -17.86 -14.73 -8.12
CA SER A 95 -19.10 -14.03 -8.41
C SER A 95 -19.38 -13.94 -9.91
N SER A 96 -20.65 -14.09 -10.28
CA SER A 96 -21.15 -13.80 -11.62
C SER A 96 -21.60 -12.34 -11.80
N ASN A 97 -21.62 -11.54 -10.73
CA ASN A 97 -21.95 -10.12 -10.80
C ASN A 97 -20.67 -9.28 -10.94
N MET A 98 -20.62 -8.42 -11.95
CA MET A 98 -19.47 -7.53 -12.18
C MET A 98 -19.31 -6.48 -11.07
N ASP A 99 -20.40 -6.08 -10.40
CA ASP A 99 -20.34 -5.10 -9.31
C ASP A 99 -19.64 -5.63 -8.05
N ASP A 100 -19.40 -6.94 -7.96
CA ASP A 100 -18.67 -7.54 -6.84
C ASP A 100 -17.14 -7.47 -7.01
N TYR A 101 -16.64 -7.03 -8.18
CA TYR A 101 -15.22 -6.92 -8.45
C TYR A 101 -14.71 -5.51 -8.15
N PHE A 102 -13.50 -5.44 -7.62
CA PHE A 102 -12.83 -4.16 -7.35
C PHE A 102 -12.27 -3.55 -8.63
N ASP A 103 -12.29 -2.22 -8.70
CA ASP A 103 -11.45 -1.51 -9.64
C ASP A 103 -9.97 -1.74 -9.32
N ILE A 104 -9.11 -1.73 -10.33
CA ILE A 104 -7.67 -1.99 -10.14
C ILE A 104 -7.01 -0.98 -9.20
N ASP A 105 -7.53 0.26 -9.15
CA ASP A 105 -7.04 1.29 -8.25
C ASP A 105 -7.48 1.06 -6.78
N GLU A 106 -8.49 0.22 -6.56
CA GLU A 106 -9.03 -0.10 -5.24
C GLU A 106 -8.38 -1.35 -4.63
N ALA A 107 -8.38 -2.47 -5.36
CA ALA A 107 -7.78 -3.71 -4.87
C ALA A 107 -7.47 -4.71 -5.98
N VAL A 108 -6.45 -5.53 -5.77
CA VAL A 108 -6.08 -6.65 -6.64
C VAL A 108 -5.79 -7.92 -5.85
N LEU A 109 -6.35 -9.03 -6.31
CA LEU A 109 -6.05 -10.37 -5.78
C LEU A 109 -4.65 -10.79 -6.22
N VAL A 110 -3.79 -11.13 -5.26
CA VAL A 110 -2.41 -11.59 -5.54
C VAL A 110 -2.17 -13.04 -5.13
N GLU A 111 -2.97 -13.59 -4.20
CA GLU A 111 -2.91 -15.00 -3.84
C GLU A 111 -4.31 -15.59 -3.55
N LEU A 112 -4.57 -16.76 -4.12
CA LEU A 112 -5.74 -17.61 -3.84
C LEU A 112 -5.48 -18.58 -2.67
N PRO A 113 -6.55 -19.10 -2.04
CA PRO A 113 -6.43 -20.17 -1.05
C PRO A 113 -5.79 -21.43 -1.63
N ASP A 114 -4.95 -22.10 -0.84
CA ASP A 114 -4.40 -23.43 -1.13
C ASP A 114 -5.44 -24.57 -1.07
#